data_AF-A0A7X8EBR9-F1
#
_entry.id   AF-A0A7X8EBR9-F1
#
_cell.length_a   1.000
_cell.length_b   1.000
_cell.length_c   1.000
_cell.angle_alpha   90.00
_cell.angle_beta   90.00
_cell.angle_gamma   90.00
#
_symmetry.space_group_name_H-M   'P 1'
#
loop_
_entity.id
_entity.type
_entity.pdbx_description
1 polymer ?
#
loop_
_entity_poly.entity_id
_entity_poly.type
_entity_poly.pdbx_seq_one_letter_code
_entity_poly.pdbx_strand_id
1 'polypeptide(L)'
;MFRKRIVILLSLLVMTVFVLGGCTQPETGPAGNGDSEDPVGGEVAEAVEIGEWSIEIEVADKEAVNFTNVEAADLGPVEFTAAQKDGDEFKETQTFTGILLEDLLEYVGVTDFTVISVEGADGSSREMPPDRLALETTGIAWAVDGKSLDAGCGPVQFIADQRGPKWWIKQVTKIFIVE
;
A
#
# COMPACT_ATOMS: atom_id res chain seq x y z
N MET A 1 21.36 13.59 11.51
CA MET A 1 22.08 13.11 12.73
C MET A 1 21.82 11.62 12.85
N PHE A 2 22.83 10.77 13.09
CA PHE A 2 22.64 9.32 13.24
C PHE A 2 23.05 8.83 14.63
N ARG A 3 22.24 7.99 15.26
CA ARG A 3 22.55 7.30 16.53
C ARG A 3 22.45 5.80 16.34
N LYS A 4 23.60 5.12 16.27
CA LYS A 4 23.70 3.65 16.25
C LYS A 4 23.69 3.09 17.68
N ARG A 5 23.04 1.93 17.87
CA ARG A 5 23.20 0.98 19.00
C ARG A 5 23.05 -0.41 18.35
N ILE A 6 24.14 -1.13 18.07
CA ILE A 6 24.91 -2.01 18.98
C ILE A 6 24.14 -3.29 19.31
N VAL A 7 24.72 -4.42 18.87
CA VAL A 7 24.32 -5.83 19.03
C VAL A 7 25.09 -6.46 20.21
N ILE A 8 24.52 -7.47 20.89
CA ILE A 8 25.16 -8.55 21.71
C ILE A 8 24.03 -9.42 22.35
N LEU A 9 24.12 -10.76 22.62
CA LEU A 9 25.11 -11.75 22.09
C LEU A 9 25.64 -12.95 22.95
N LEU A 10 24.91 -13.63 23.88
CA LEU A 10 25.25 -15.05 24.28
C LEU A 10 24.14 -15.98 24.93
N SER A 11 24.07 -17.26 24.53
CA SER A 11 23.11 -18.32 24.99
C SER A 11 23.34 -18.97 26.39
N LEU A 12 22.33 -19.70 26.96
CA LEU A 12 22.32 -21.21 27.05
C LEU A 12 21.47 -21.89 28.20
N LEU A 13 20.51 -22.74 27.78
CA LEU A 13 19.80 -23.92 28.36
C LEU A 13 19.96 -24.41 29.83
N VAL A 14 18.83 -24.81 30.48
CA VAL A 14 18.59 -26.13 31.17
C VAL A 14 17.08 -26.34 31.52
N MET A 15 16.60 -27.59 31.47
CA MET A 15 15.21 -28.02 31.80
C MET A 15 14.90 -28.11 33.31
N THR A 16 13.64 -27.79 33.69
CA THR A 16 12.74 -28.77 34.37
C THR A 16 11.28 -28.29 34.37
N VAL A 17 10.32 -29.23 34.44
CA VAL A 17 8.86 -28.98 34.39
C VAL A 17 8.25 -29.18 35.77
N PHE A 18 7.36 -28.28 36.21
CA PHE A 18 6.15 -28.63 36.96
C PHE A 18 5.06 -27.53 36.85
N VAL A 19 3.81 -27.88 37.13
CA VAL A 19 2.59 -27.09 36.83
C VAL A 19 1.95 -26.55 38.11
N LEU A 20 1.38 -25.33 38.09
CA LEU A 20 0.02 -24.96 38.57
C LEU A 20 -0.12 -23.47 38.98
N GLY A 21 -1.00 -22.74 38.27
CA GLY A 21 -2.02 -21.82 38.82
C GLY A 21 -1.62 -20.48 39.51
N GLY A 22 -2.43 -19.45 39.25
CA GLY A 22 -2.60 -18.29 40.16
C GLY A 22 -2.29 -16.92 39.57
N CYS A 23 -3.19 -15.96 39.77
CA CYS A 23 -2.96 -14.54 39.49
C CYS A 23 -2.25 -13.85 40.67
N THR A 24 -1.66 -12.67 40.43
CA THR A 24 -1.55 -11.49 41.33
C THR A 24 -0.11 -10.89 41.41
N GLN A 25 -0.02 -9.59 41.10
CA GLN A 25 1.11 -8.65 41.34
C GLN A 25 1.32 -8.44 42.87
N PRO A 26 2.38 -7.77 43.42
CA PRO A 26 3.36 -6.93 42.74
C PRO A 26 4.82 -6.84 43.34
N GLU A 27 5.62 -5.95 42.71
CA GLU A 27 6.73 -5.13 43.26
C GLU A 27 8.18 -5.65 43.47
N THR A 28 9.11 -4.76 43.13
CA THR A 28 10.54 -4.61 43.53
C THR A 28 11.60 -5.65 43.09
N GLY A 29 12.75 -5.13 42.63
CA GLY A 29 13.99 -5.89 42.35
C GLY A 29 14.98 -5.87 43.53
N PRO A 30 16.32 -5.94 43.34
CA PRO A 30 17.08 -5.41 42.19
C PRO A 30 18.20 -6.32 41.60
N ALA A 31 18.77 -5.84 40.48
CA ALA A 31 20.15 -6.01 40.02
C ALA A 31 20.79 -7.43 39.91
N GLY A 32 21.03 -7.87 38.66
CA GLY A 32 21.94 -8.95 38.33
C GLY A 32 22.15 -9.04 36.81
N ASN A 33 23.31 -8.63 36.31
CA ASN A 33 23.58 -8.60 34.86
C ASN A 33 23.67 -10.01 34.28
N GLY A 34 22.95 -10.26 33.17
CA GLY A 34 23.05 -11.46 32.34
C GLY A 34 22.85 -11.05 30.88
N ASP A 35 23.92 -11.15 30.10
CA ASP A 35 24.05 -10.62 28.74
C ASP A 35 23.80 -11.75 27.74
N SER A 36 22.78 -11.62 26.88
CA SER A 36 22.31 -12.75 26.05
C SER A 36 21.81 -12.39 24.65
N GLU A 37 21.62 -13.41 23.82
CA GLU A 37 21.07 -13.30 22.45
C GLU A 37 19.62 -12.76 22.52
N ASP A 38 19.06 -12.12 21.51
CA ASP A 38 19.08 -12.46 20.08
C ASP A 38 19.20 -11.21 19.18
N PRO A 39 19.54 -11.37 17.88
CA PRO A 39 19.19 -10.35 16.90
C PRO A 39 17.66 -10.32 16.78
N VAL A 40 17.03 -9.17 17.02
CA VAL A 40 15.65 -8.96 16.60
C VAL A 40 15.63 -9.02 15.08
N GLY A 41 15.22 -10.18 14.56
CA GLY A 41 14.81 -10.32 13.17
C GLY A 41 13.61 -9.41 12.97
N GLY A 42 13.84 -8.26 12.34
CA GLY A 42 12.75 -7.48 11.78
C GLY A 42 12.01 -8.37 10.82
N GLU A 43 10.69 -8.51 11.02
CA GLU A 43 9.82 -9.27 10.15
C GLU A 43 9.89 -8.64 8.76
N VAL A 44 10.66 -9.27 7.86
CA VAL A 44 10.68 -8.90 6.45
C VAL A 44 9.33 -9.33 5.89
N ALA A 45 8.39 -8.38 5.84
CA ALA A 45 7.13 -8.56 5.14
C ALA A 45 7.47 -9.06 3.73
N GLU A 46 6.98 -10.26 3.39
CA GLU A 46 7.20 -10.83 2.06
C GLU A 46 6.52 -9.90 1.05
N ALA A 47 7.33 -9.26 0.19
CA ALA A 47 6.84 -8.28 -0.76
C ALA A 47 5.80 -8.94 -1.68
N VAL A 48 4.59 -8.38 -1.72
CA VAL A 48 3.49 -8.96 -2.48
C VAL A 48 3.82 -8.90 -3.97
N GLU A 49 3.85 -10.07 -4.61
CA GLU A 49 4.07 -10.22 -6.04
C GLU A 49 3.15 -9.29 -6.85
N ILE A 50 3.75 -8.44 -7.68
CA ILE A 50 3.07 -7.41 -8.47
C ILE A 50 2.18 -7.98 -9.59
N GLY A 51 2.45 -9.22 -10.01
CA GLY A 51 1.79 -9.89 -11.14
C GLY A 51 2.17 -9.31 -12.50
N GLU A 52 1.63 -9.91 -13.57
CA GLU A 52 1.75 -9.39 -14.93
C GLU A 52 0.47 -8.63 -15.31
N TRP A 53 0.59 -7.37 -15.71
CA TRP A 53 -0.54 -6.53 -16.13
C TRP A 53 -0.10 -5.35 -17.00
N SER A 54 -1.07 -4.73 -17.68
CA SER A 54 -0.85 -3.65 -18.64
C SER A 54 -2.04 -2.70 -18.64
N ILE A 55 -1.81 -1.39 -18.54
CA ILE A 55 -2.83 -0.34 -18.66
C ILE A 55 -2.40 0.72 -19.66
N GLU A 56 -3.36 1.31 -20.37
CA GLU A 56 -3.12 2.45 -21.27
C GLU A 56 -3.17 3.76 -20.46
N ILE A 57 -2.15 4.61 -20.57
CA ILE A 57 -2.17 5.98 -20.04
C ILE A 57 -2.07 6.94 -21.22
N GLU A 58 -3.12 7.74 -21.44
CA GLU A 58 -3.19 8.73 -22.51
C GLU A 58 -3.31 10.13 -21.88
N VAL A 59 -2.40 11.03 -22.24
CA VAL A 59 -2.55 12.46 -21.93
C VAL A 59 -3.06 13.16 -23.19
N ALA A 60 -4.01 14.08 -23.02
CA ALA A 60 -4.60 14.83 -24.13
C ALA A 60 -3.54 15.46 -25.05
N ASP A 61 -3.74 15.34 -26.37
CA ASP A 61 -2.82 15.76 -27.43
C ASP A 61 -1.39 15.15 -27.41
N LYS A 62 -1.14 14.11 -26.58
CA LYS A 62 0.11 13.33 -26.54
C LYS A 62 -0.13 11.89 -27.08
N GLU A 63 0.95 11.14 -27.31
CA GLU A 63 0.85 9.72 -27.69
C GLU A 63 0.57 8.86 -26.45
N ALA A 64 -0.34 7.89 -26.55
CA ALA A 64 -0.69 7.00 -25.44
C ALA A 64 0.48 6.05 -25.10
N VAL A 65 0.79 5.92 -23.81
CA VAL A 65 1.82 5.01 -23.31
C VAL A 65 1.18 3.78 -22.68
N ASN A 66 1.82 2.62 -22.86
CA ASN A 66 1.39 1.38 -22.22
C ASN A 66 2.23 1.15 -20.96
N PHE A 67 1.62 1.30 -19.79
CA PHE A 67 2.25 1.20 -18.48
C PHE A 67 2.01 -0.19 -17.86
N THR A 68 3.05 -0.85 -17.38
CA THR A 68 3.00 -2.25 -16.92
C THR A 68 3.57 -2.41 -15.51
N ASN A 69 3.51 -3.64 -15.01
CA ASN A 69 4.21 -4.06 -13.79
C ASN A 69 5.74 -3.85 -13.84
N VAL A 70 6.35 -3.65 -15.01
CA VAL A 70 7.78 -3.32 -15.12
C VAL A 70 8.02 -1.86 -14.72
N GLU A 71 7.32 -0.92 -15.35
CA GLU A 71 7.47 0.51 -15.05
C GLU A 71 7.03 0.85 -13.62
N ALA A 72 6.00 0.17 -13.10
CA ALA A 72 5.61 0.29 -11.69
C ALA A 72 6.66 -0.26 -10.72
N ALA A 73 7.40 -1.32 -11.08
CA ALA A 73 8.50 -1.81 -10.25
C ALA A 73 9.70 -0.85 -10.29
N ASP A 74 10.00 -0.23 -11.44
CA ASP A 74 11.08 0.74 -11.61
C ASP A 74 10.80 2.10 -10.94
N LEU A 75 9.54 2.54 -10.87
CA LEU A 75 9.14 3.72 -10.08
C LEU A 75 9.31 3.52 -8.56
N GLY A 76 9.17 2.28 -8.09
CA GLY A 76 9.30 1.92 -6.68
C GLY A 76 7.97 1.94 -5.93
N PRO A 77 7.30 0.78 -5.78
CA PRO A 77 6.00 0.69 -5.11
C PRO A 77 5.99 1.17 -3.66
N VAL A 78 4.89 1.82 -3.27
CA VAL A 78 4.65 2.32 -1.91
C VAL A 78 3.45 1.64 -1.25
N GLU A 79 3.42 1.68 0.09
CA GLU A 79 2.22 1.40 0.87
C GLU A 79 1.48 2.70 1.19
N PHE A 80 0.19 2.77 0.88
CA PHE A 80 -0.68 3.92 1.18
C PHE A 80 -2.02 3.47 1.75
N THR A 81 -2.63 4.26 2.64
CA THR A 81 -3.86 3.89 3.34
C THR A 81 -5.06 4.63 2.79
N ALA A 82 -6.17 3.94 2.54
CA ALA A 82 -7.41 4.55 2.08
C ALA A 82 -8.67 3.92 2.72
N ALA A 83 -9.70 4.75 2.92
CA ALA A 83 -10.99 4.36 3.47
C ALA A 83 -12.13 4.73 2.51
N GLN A 84 -12.87 3.72 2.05
CA GLN A 84 -14.02 3.93 1.16
C GLN A 84 -15.20 4.51 1.94
N LYS A 85 -15.78 5.62 1.45
CA LYS A 85 -16.97 6.25 2.05
C LYS A 85 -18.24 5.40 1.82
N ASP A 86 -19.05 5.22 2.86
CA ASP A 86 -20.34 4.54 2.80
C ASP A 86 -21.42 5.35 3.54
N GLY A 87 -22.46 5.80 2.83
CA GLY A 87 -23.42 6.77 3.37
C GLY A 87 -22.73 8.06 3.83
N ASP A 88 -22.78 8.34 5.14
CA ASP A 88 -22.05 9.43 5.80
C ASP A 88 -20.85 8.96 6.64
N GLU A 89 -20.62 7.65 6.70
CA GLU A 89 -19.54 6.99 7.44
C GLU A 89 -18.40 6.56 6.49
N PHE A 90 -17.36 5.94 7.03
CA PHE A 90 -16.29 5.30 6.26
C PHE A 90 -16.19 3.83 6.64
N LYS A 91 -15.82 2.99 5.67
CA LYS A 91 -15.40 1.61 5.93
C LYS A 91 -14.05 1.58 6.63
N GLU A 92 -13.66 0.40 7.08
CA GLU A 92 -12.32 0.14 7.62
C GLU A 92 -11.23 0.63 6.66
N THR A 93 -10.23 1.32 7.23
CA THR A 93 -9.06 1.79 6.49
C THR A 93 -8.20 0.58 6.11
N GLN A 94 -8.00 0.38 4.81
CA GLN A 94 -7.16 -0.70 4.28
C GLN A 94 -5.81 -0.12 3.84
N THR A 95 -4.78 -0.96 3.84
CA THR A 95 -3.43 -0.62 3.35
C THR A 95 -3.24 -1.20 1.96
N PHE A 96 -2.92 -0.35 0.97
CA PHE A 96 -2.74 -0.73 -0.42
C PHE A 96 -1.27 -0.68 -0.81
N THR A 97 -0.80 -1.68 -1.56
CA THR A 97 0.51 -1.64 -2.22
C THR A 97 0.31 -1.27 -3.68
N GLY A 98 1.02 -0.24 -4.13
CA GLY A 98 0.76 0.37 -5.44
C GLY A 98 1.68 1.52 -5.80
N ILE A 99 1.20 2.38 -6.70
CA ILE A 99 1.85 3.62 -7.16
C ILE A 99 0.86 4.78 -6.95
N LEU A 100 1.30 5.90 -6.38
CA LEU A 100 0.43 7.05 -6.17
C LEU A 100 0.12 7.75 -7.49
N LEU A 101 -0.96 8.51 -7.50
CA LEU A 101 -1.36 9.31 -8.65
C LEU A 101 -0.33 10.41 -8.96
N GLU A 102 0.38 10.94 -7.95
CA GLU A 102 1.46 11.90 -8.20
C GLU A 102 2.65 11.26 -8.94
N ASP A 103 3.09 10.06 -8.56
CA ASP A 103 4.15 9.32 -9.25
C ASP A 103 3.75 8.99 -10.70
N LEU A 104 2.49 8.57 -10.93
CA LEU A 104 1.96 8.30 -12.27
C LEU A 104 1.92 9.55 -13.16
N LEU A 105 1.60 10.72 -12.58
CA LEU A 105 1.56 12.00 -13.29
C LEU A 105 2.98 12.48 -13.62
N GLU A 106 3.93 12.39 -12.68
CA GLU A 106 5.34 12.71 -12.95
C GLU A 106 5.93 11.78 -14.03
N TYR A 107 5.60 10.47 -14.00
CA TYR A 107 6.02 9.50 -15.00
C TYR A 107 5.59 9.88 -16.44
N VAL A 108 4.36 10.40 -16.63
CA VAL A 108 3.89 10.90 -17.94
C VAL A 108 4.22 12.39 -18.20
N GLY A 109 4.98 13.03 -17.32
CA GLY A 109 5.42 14.42 -17.46
C GLY A 109 4.29 15.44 -17.32
N VAL A 110 3.30 15.18 -16.46
CA VAL A 110 2.19 16.07 -16.12
C VAL A 110 2.37 16.58 -14.69
N THR A 111 2.33 17.90 -14.47
CA THR A 111 2.45 18.51 -13.12
C THR A 111 1.12 18.99 -12.55
N ASP A 112 0.19 19.36 -13.42
CA ASP A 112 -1.13 19.88 -13.11
C ASP A 112 -2.13 19.23 -14.08
N PHE A 113 -3.36 18.97 -13.64
CA PHE A 113 -4.41 18.41 -14.49
C PHE A 113 -5.77 19.03 -14.17
N THR A 114 -6.62 19.21 -15.18
CA THR A 114 -8.00 19.64 -15.00
C THR A 114 -8.95 18.47 -14.74
N VAL A 115 -8.73 17.31 -15.38
CA VAL A 115 -9.53 16.07 -15.20
C VAL A 115 -8.65 14.85 -15.46
N ILE A 116 -8.78 13.81 -14.64
CA ILE A 116 -8.47 12.42 -15.07
C ILE A 116 -9.78 11.66 -15.31
N SER A 117 -9.77 10.71 -16.24
CA SER A 117 -10.85 9.73 -16.42
C SER A 117 -10.26 8.33 -16.36
N VAL A 118 -10.80 7.47 -15.49
CA VAL A 118 -10.31 6.11 -15.27
C VAL A 118 -11.36 5.11 -15.74
N GLU A 119 -10.95 4.13 -16.56
CA GLU A 119 -11.79 3.07 -17.11
C GLU A 119 -11.35 1.69 -16.60
N GLY A 120 -12.32 0.82 -16.33
CA GLY A 120 -12.14 -0.58 -15.95
C GLY A 120 -12.68 -1.56 -16.99
N ALA A 121 -12.19 -2.80 -16.96
CA ALA A 121 -12.53 -3.86 -17.92
C ALA A 121 -14.03 -4.25 -17.97
N ASP A 122 -14.83 -3.85 -16.98
CA ASP A 122 -16.29 -4.01 -16.97
C ASP A 122 -17.04 -2.90 -17.74
N GLY A 123 -16.32 -1.93 -18.33
CA GLY A 123 -16.87 -0.76 -18.98
C GLY A 123 -17.33 0.34 -18.01
N SER A 124 -16.99 0.23 -16.73
CA SER A 124 -17.13 1.37 -15.81
C SER A 124 -16.07 2.42 -16.11
N SER A 125 -16.49 3.69 -16.14
CA SER A 125 -15.61 4.83 -16.41
C SER A 125 -15.98 6.01 -15.51
N ARG A 126 -14.97 6.80 -15.12
CA ARG A 126 -15.16 7.88 -14.13
C ARG A 126 -14.20 9.05 -14.32
N GLU A 127 -14.76 10.19 -14.70
CA GLU A 127 -14.11 11.51 -14.61
C GLU A 127 -13.95 11.96 -13.15
N MET A 128 -12.77 12.50 -12.83
CA MET A 128 -12.34 12.95 -11.51
C MET A 128 -11.49 14.23 -11.63
N PRO A 129 -11.99 15.40 -11.23
CA PRO A 129 -11.19 16.64 -11.16
C PRO A 129 -10.28 16.66 -9.90
N PRO A 130 -9.20 17.46 -9.90
CA PRO A 130 -8.20 17.47 -8.82
C PRO A 130 -8.78 17.89 -7.45
N ASP A 131 -9.81 18.75 -7.41
CA ASP A 131 -10.49 19.14 -6.16
C ASP A 131 -11.23 17.97 -5.46
N ARG A 132 -11.24 16.78 -6.10
CA ARG A 132 -11.83 15.56 -5.58
C ARG A 132 -10.83 14.46 -5.29
N LEU A 133 -9.54 14.64 -5.52
CA LEU A 133 -8.52 13.61 -5.27
C LEU A 133 -7.54 14.06 -4.18
N ALA A 134 -7.21 13.16 -3.26
CA ALA A 134 -6.16 13.36 -2.28
C ALA A 134 -4.92 12.62 -2.80
N LEU A 135 -4.02 13.33 -3.48
CA LEU A 135 -2.94 12.70 -4.26
C LEU A 135 -2.04 11.80 -3.40
N GLU A 136 -1.75 12.23 -2.17
CA GLU A 136 -1.00 11.48 -1.14
C GLU A 136 -1.64 10.11 -0.74
N THR A 137 -2.92 9.88 -1.07
CA THR A 137 -3.67 8.64 -0.75
C THR A 137 -4.53 8.12 -1.92
N THR A 138 -4.28 8.60 -3.14
CA THR A 138 -4.98 8.21 -4.38
C THR A 138 -3.96 7.61 -5.35
N GLY A 139 -4.31 6.53 -6.04
CA GLY A 139 -3.37 5.86 -6.94
C GLY A 139 -3.93 4.57 -7.55
N ILE A 140 -3.05 3.76 -8.11
CA ILE A 140 -3.36 2.39 -8.53
C ILE A 140 -2.73 1.39 -7.57
N ALA A 141 -3.41 0.27 -7.32
CA ALA A 141 -2.95 -0.80 -6.45
C ALA A 141 -3.19 -2.18 -7.06
N TRP A 142 -2.32 -3.14 -6.72
CA TRP A 142 -2.45 -4.57 -7.05
C TRP A 142 -2.52 -5.46 -5.79
N ALA A 143 -2.28 -4.89 -4.60
CA ALA A 143 -2.45 -5.58 -3.32
C ALA A 143 -3.21 -4.73 -2.30
N VAL A 144 -3.86 -5.42 -1.36
CA VAL A 144 -4.54 -4.86 -0.19
C VAL A 144 -4.26 -5.73 1.04
N ASP A 145 -3.93 -5.11 2.16
CA ASP A 145 -3.64 -5.74 3.46
C ASP A 145 -2.70 -6.97 3.34
N GLY A 146 -1.58 -6.76 2.63
CA GLY A 146 -0.53 -7.76 2.40
C GLY A 146 -0.90 -8.89 1.44
N LYS A 147 -1.92 -8.74 0.58
CA LYS A 147 -2.40 -9.79 -0.35
C LYS A 147 -2.75 -9.21 -1.71
N SER A 148 -2.44 -9.92 -2.78
CA SER A 148 -2.86 -9.54 -4.14
C SER A 148 -4.40 -9.43 -4.22
N LEU A 149 -4.89 -8.48 -5.03
CA LEU A 149 -6.33 -8.25 -5.23
C LEU A 149 -7.04 -9.51 -5.77
N ASP A 150 -8.31 -9.69 -5.38
CA ASP A 150 -9.14 -10.77 -5.92
C ASP A 150 -9.50 -10.53 -7.40
N ALA A 151 -9.91 -11.60 -8.10
CA ALA A 151 -10.18 -11.57 -9.54
C ALA A 151 -11.36 -10.68 -9.98
N GLY A 152 -12.16 -10.14 -9.04
CA GLY A 152 -13.19 -9.12 -9.29
C GLY A 152 -12.76 -7.70 -8.91
N CYS A 153 -11.50 -7.50 -8.51
CA CYS A 153 -10.88 -6.21 -8.21
C CYS A 153 -9.62 -5.95 -9.05
N GLY A 154 -8.73 -6.94 -9.14
CA GLY A 154 -7.46 -6.89 -9.85
C GLY A 154 -7.53 -7.23 -11.35
N PRO A 155 -6.37 -7.27 -12.04
CA PRO A 155 -5.02 -7.21 -11.46
C PRO A 155 -4.66 -5.84 -10.88
N VAL A 156 -5.21 -4.76 -11.45
CA VAL A 156 -5.01 -3.38 -10.99
C VAL A 156 -6.37 -2.75 -10.64
N GLN A 157 -6.43 -2.03 -9.52
CA GLN A 157 -7.58 -1.23 -9.11
C GLN A 157 -7.15 0.21 -8.82
N PHE A 158 -7.93 1.18 -9.28
CA PHE A 158 -7.79 2.59 -8.90
C PHE A 158 -8.45 2.84 -7.54
N ILE A 159 -7.69 3.45 -6.62
CA ILE A 159 -8.08 3.72 -5.24
C ILE A 159 -8.22 5.24 -5.08
N ALA A 160 -9.40 5.69 -4.61
CA ALA A 160 -9.72 7.10 -4.42
C ALA A 160 -10.16 7.33 -2.97
N ASP A 161 -9.23 7.74 -2.11
CA ASP A 161 -9.49 7.86 -0.67
C ASP A 161 -10.68 8.79 -0.33
N GLN A 162 -11.42 8.43 0.72
CA GLN A 162 -12.61 9.13 1.20
C GLN A 162 -13.73 9.31 0.15
N ARG A 163 -13.67 8.58 -0.97
CA ARG A 163 -14.73 8.51 -1.98
C ARG A 163 -15.54 7.22 -1.85
N GLY A 164 -16.78 7.30 -2.34
CA GLY A 164 -17.67 6.13 -2.40
C GLY A 164 -17.29 5.18 -3.54
N PRO A 165 -17.83 3.94 -3.55
CA PRO A 165 -17.38 2.85 -4.44
C PRO A 165 -17.39 3.18 -5.94
N LYS A 166 -18.20 4.14 -6.41
CA LYS A 166 -18.23 4.59 -7.82
C LYS A 166 -17.01 5.41 -8.27
N TRP A 167 -16.03 5.63 -7.38
CA TRP A 167 -14.73 6.24 -7.68
C TRP A 167 -13.58 5.23 -7.62
N TRP A 168 -13.85 4.00 -7.18
CA TRP A 168 -12.86 2.94 -6.99
C TRP A 168 -12.96 1.99 -8.20
N ILE A 169 -12.23 2.29 -9.27
CA ILE A 169 -12.39 1.63 -10.57
C ILE A 169 -11.60 0.32 -10.58
N LYS A 170 -12.31 -0.79 -10.73
CA LYS A 170 -11.77 -2.15 -10.69
C LYS A 170 -11.24 -2.56 -12.06
N GLN A 171 -10.24 -3.45 -12.08
CA GLN A 171 -9.69 -4.03 -13.30
C GLN A 171 -9.30 -2.96 -14.33
N VAL A 172 -8.53 -1.94 -13.87
CA VAL A 172 -8.21 -0.74 -14.65
C VAL A 172 -7.61 -1.15 -16.00
N THR A 173 -8.16 -0.59 -17.08
CA THR A 173 -7.68 -0.76 -18.46
C THR A 173 -7.06 0.52 -18.99
N LYS A 174 -7.59 1.68 -18.61
CA LYS A 174 -7.16 2.99 -19.12
C LYS A 174 -7.22 4.10 -18.09
N ILE A 175 -6.26 5.02 -18.15
CA ILE A 175 -6.28 6.33 -17.50
C ILE A 175 -6.09 7.39 -18.60
N PHE A 176 -7.06 8.28 -18.75
CA PHE A 176 -7.00 9.45 -19.63
C PHE A 176 -6.81 10.73 -18.80
N ILE A 177 -5.92 11.63 -19.22
CA ILE A 177 -5.52 12.82 -18.45
C ILE A 177 -5.67 14.07 -19.32
N VAL A 178 -6.33 15.10 -18.79
CA VAL A 178 -6.44 16.43 -19.40
C VAL A 178 -5.71 17.42 -18.51
N GLU A 179 -4.75 18.15 -19.09
CA GLU A 179 -3.98 19.22 -18.42
C GLU A 179 -4.84 20.46 -18.08
#